data_AF-A0A7C6F0L8-F1
#
_entry.id   AF-A0A7C6F0L8-F1
#
_cell.length_a   1.000
_cell.length_b   1.000
_cell.length_c   1.000
_cell.angle_alpha   90.00
_cell.angle_beta   90.00
_cell.angle_gamma   90.00
#
_symmetry.space_group_name_H-M   'P 1'
#
loop_
_entity.id
_entity.type
_entity.pdbx_description
1 polymer ?
#
loop_
_entity_poly.entity_id
_entity_poly.type
_entity_poly.pdbx_seq_one_letter_code
_entity_poly.pdbx_strand_id
1 'polypeptide(L)' 'MAAFSDLCWLLDRGYAMTSSLKLVGDRYELAARQRLALERCACTAEAAHSRQLRLCSPGDLAGR' A
#
# COMPACT_ATOMS: atom_id res chain seq x y z
N MET A 1 8.74 -4.91 9.75
CA MET A 1 7.36 -4.66 9.25
C MET A 1 6.74 -3.35 9.74
N ALA A 2 7.30 -2.67 10.76
CA ALA A 2 6.71 -1.43 11.31
C ALA A 2 6.54 -0.28 10.30
N ALA A 3 7.51 -0.02 9.42
CA ALA A 3 7.38 1.06 8.42
C ALA A 3 6.20 0.86 7.45
N PHE A 4 5.91 -0.39 7.07
CA PHE A 4 4.78 -0.69 6.20
C PHE A 4 3.44 -0.48 6.92
N SER A 5 3.31 -1.00 8.15
CA SER A 5 2.08 -0.83 8.94
C SER A 5 1.81 0.64 9.25
N ASP A 6 2.85 1.41 9.58
CA ASP A 6 2.73 2.84 9.89
C ASP A 6 2.29 3.65 8.65
N LEU A 7 2.82 3.31 7.47
CA LEU A 7 2.39 3.93 6.22
C LEU A 7 0.92 3.60 5.92
N CYS A 8 0.52 2.33 5.98
CA CYS A 8 -0.89 1.95 5.76
C CYS A 8 -1.83 2.62 6.77
N TRP A 9 -1.42 2.73 8.04
CA TRP A 9 -2.20 3.39 9.10
C TRP A 9 -2.45 4.88 8.83
N LEU A 10 -1.48 5.58 8.23
CA LEU A 10 -1.65 6.96 7.78
C LEU A 10 -2.58 7.04 6.55
N LEU A 11 -2.40 6.16 5.58
CA LEU A 11 -3.26 6.14 4.39
C LEU A 11 -4.72 5.88 4.75
N ASP A 12 -4.99 4.97 5.68
CA ASP A 12 -6.35 4.67 6.18
C ASP A 12 -7.04 5.89 6.83
N ARG A 13 -6.26 6.89 7.24
CA ARG A 13 -6.76 8.16 7.82
C ARG A 13 -6.87 9.28 6.79
N GLY A 14 -6.63 8.99 5.51
CA GLY A 14 -6.72 9.97 4.44
C GLY A 14 -5.48 10.85 4.29
N TYR A 15 -4.36 10.54 4.96
CA TYR A 15 -3.12 11.26 4.70
C TYR A 15 -2.58 10.92 3.31
N ALA A 16 -2.08 11.93 2.60
CA ALA A 16 -1.58 11.76 1.24
C ALA A 16 -0.32 10.87 1.19
N MET A 17 -0.20 10.08 0.12
CA MET A 17 0.87 9.09 -0.06
C MET A 17 2.27 9.70 0.04
N THR A 18 2.53 10.78 -0.70
CA THR A 18 3.85 11.41 -0.78
C THR A 18 4.33 11.94 0.57
N SER A 19 3.45 12.63 1.32
CA SER A 19 3.79 13.16 2.65
C SER A 19 3.99 12.05 3.68
N SER A 20 3.12 11.03 3.66
CA SER A 20 3.22 9.90 4.58
C SER A 20 4.47 9.07 4.34
N LEU A 21 4.82 8.81 3.08
CA LEU A 21 6.04 8.08 2.69
C LEU A 21 7.31 8.83 3.10
N LYS A 22 7.31 10.17 2.97
CA LYS A 22 8.43 10.99 3.45
C LYS A 22 8.60 10.85 4.96
N LEU A 23 7.52 11.09 5.72
CA LEU A 23 7.53 11.01 7.19
C LEU A 23 7.99 9.64 7.71
N VAL A 24 7.37 8.57 7.21
CA VAL A 24 7.73 7.19 7.61
C VAL A 24 9.15 6.86 7.16
N GLY A 25 9.51 7.22 5.93
CA GLY A 25 10.85 6.97 5.42
C GLY A 25 11.93 7.68 6.23
N ASP A 26 11.68 8.91 6.68
CA ASP A 26 12.62 9.67 7.51
C ASP A 26 12.72 9.10 8.92
N ARG A 27 11.58 8.73 9.54
CA ARG A 27 11.53 8.08 10.86
C ARG A 27 12.32 6.77 10.93
N TYR A 28 12.29 5.98 9.86
CA TYR A 28 12.93 4.67 9.79
C TYR A 28 14.25 4.68 9.00
N GLU A 29 14.77 5.86 8.65
CA GLU A 29 16.01 6.05 7.88
C GLU A 29 16.07 5.18 6.61
N LEU A 30 14.94 5.06 5.90
CA LEU A 30 14.82 4.18 4.75
C LEU A 30 15.57 4.71 3.54
N ALA A 31 16.32 3.83 2.89
CA ALA A 31 16.95 4.10 1.60
C ALA A 31 15.92 4.28 0.49
N ALA A 32 16.29 4.96 -0.59
CA ALA A 32 15.41 5.26 -1.72
C ALA A 32 14.71 4.00 -2.29
N ARG A 33 15.44 2.87 -2.40
CA ARG A 33 14.87 1.60 -2.87
C ARG A 33 13.78 1.05 -1.95
N GLN A 34 13.95 1.18 -0.63
CA GLN A 34 12.95 0.73 0.35
C GLN A 34 11.71 1.63 0.33
N ARG A 35 11.89 2.94 0.15
CA ARG A 35 10.78 3.89 -0.02
C ARG A 35 9.98 3.56 -1.29
N LEU A 36 10.64 3.27 -2.40
CA LEU A 36 9.97 2.83 -3.63
C LEU A 36 9.20 1.51 -3.43
N ALA A 37 9.74 0.57 -2.65
CA ALA A 37 9.05 -0.68 -2.33
C ALA A 37 7.78 -0.42 -1.49
N LEU A 38 7.87 0.43 -0.47
CA LEU A 38 6.71 0.85 0.32
C LEU A 38 5.69 1.58 -0.55
N GLU A 39 6.14 2.43 -1.46
CA GLU A 39 5.27 3.17 -2.36
C GLU A 39 4.36 2.26 -3.21
N ARG A 40 4.93 1.14 -3.67
CA ARG A 40 4.23 0.18 -4.53
C ARG A 40 3.35 -0.80 -3.77
N CYS A 41 3.70 -1.12 -2.53
CA CYS A 41 3.02 -2.17 -1.77
C CYS A 41 1.96 -1.62 -0.79
N ALA A 42 2.15 -0.41 -0.25
CA ALA A 42 1.24 0.14 0.74
C ALA A 42 -0.06 0.64 0.09
N CYS A 43 -1.17 0.42 0.79
CA CYS A 43 -2.49 0.88 0.37
C CYS A 43 -3.42 0.93 1.59
N THR A 44 -4.60 1.53 1.42
CA THR A 44 -5.64 1.49 2.45
C THR A 44 -6.24 0.09 2.58
N ALA A 45 -6.77 -0.21 3.75
CA ALA A 45 -7.55 -1.42 4.00
C ALA A 45 -8.74 -1.54 3.04
N GLU A 46 -9.40 -0.42 2.73
CA GLU A 46 -10.48 -0.36 1.74
C GLU A 46 -10.01 -0.75 0.33
N ALA A 47 -8.87 -0.21 -0.12
CA ALA A 47 -8.33 -0.55 -1.43
C ALA A 47 -7.92 -2.03 -1.51
N ALA A 48 -7.34 -2.58 -0.44
CA ALA A 48 -7.02 -3.99 -0.33
C ALA A 48 -8.28 -4.87 -0.40
N HIS A 49 -9.31 -4.54 0.39
CA HIS A 49 -10.60 -5.24 0.38
C HIS A 49 -11.28 -5.18 -0.99
N SER A 50 -11.30 -4.00 -1.61
CA SER A 50 -11.85 -3.78 -2.95
C SER A 50 -11.14 -4.66 -4.01
N ARG A 51 -9.82 -4.81 -3.94
CA ARG A 51 -9.06 -5.73 -4.81
C ARG A 51 -9.42 -7.19 -4.54
N GLN A 52 -9.56 -7.55 -3.26
CA GLN A 52 -9.93 -8.90 -2.84
C GLN A 52 -11.32 -9.32 -3.34
N LEU A 53 -12.28 -8.39 -3.33
CA LEU A 53 -13.63 -8.62 -3.88
C LEU A 53 -13.64 -8.81 -5.40
N ARG A 54 -12.64 -8.29 -6.12
CA ARG A 54 -12.47 -8.49 -7.57
C ARG A 54 -11.62 -9.71 -7.92
N LEU A 55 -11.13 -10.46 -6.94
CA LEU A 55 -10.46 -11.71 -7.21
C LEU A 55 -11.44 -12.64 -7.91
N CYS A 56 -11.04 -13.12 -9.07
CA CYS A 56 -11.78 -14.09 -9.85
C CYS A 56 -10.93 -15.35 -10.01
N SER A 57 -11.56 -16.50 -10.04
CA SER A 57 -10.86 -17.74 -10.33
C SER A 57 -10.48 -17.78 -11.81
N PRO A 58 -9.45 -18.55 -12.20
CA PRO A 58 -9.12 -18.72 -13.61
C PRO A 58 -10.30 -19.23 -14.47
N GLY A 59 -11.28 -19.92 -13.88
CA GLY A 59 -12.50 -20.36 -14.56
C GLY A 59 -13.49 -19.24 -14.85
N ASP A 60 -13.45 -18.14 -14.10
CA ASP A 60 -14.29 -16.96 -14.30
C ASP A 60 -13.74 -16.03 -15.40
N LEU A 61 -12.47 -16.22 -15.79
CA LEU A 61 -11.80 -15.46 -16.86
C LEU A 61 -12.19 -15.95 -18.27
N ALA A 62 -13.37 -16.56 -18.43
CA ALA A 62 -13.89 -17.02 -19.72
C ALA A 62 -13.97 -15.83 -20.69
N GLY A 63 -12.91 -15.68 -21.48
CA GLY A 63 -12.77 -14.63 -22.49
C GLY A 63 -13.91 -14.72 -23.49
N ARG A 64 -14.45 -13.56 -23.86
CA ARG A 64 -15.09 -13.41 -25.17
C ARG A 64 -14.03 -13.35 -26.24
#